data_AF-A0A672QFC0-F1
#
_entry.id   AF-A0A672QFC0-F1
#
_cell.length_a   1.000
_cell.length_b   1.000
_cell.length_c   1.000
_cell.angle_alpha   90.00
_cell.angle_beta   90.00
_cell.angle_gamma   90.00
#
_symmetry.space_group_name_H-M   'P 1'
#
loop_
_entity.id
_entity.type
_entity.pdbx_description
1 polymer ?
#
loop_
_entity_poly.entity_id
_entity_poly.type
_entity_poly.pdbx_seq_one_letter_code
_entity_poly.pdbx_strand_id
1 'polypeptide(L)'
;LGNGFRSTSSMSSHTELARERSKTVTSFYNQSAIDASAEKPSVRLTPATMLYAGKSPDGQHILSSARYLHKELPVRIAHRIKGFRSLPFIIGCNPTILQVCYRLPYKLVFCLLVNIPPVYFFVEKNQVTMPGPLMNVQLLKPLTPAPSLLFYFTFSNQRLCEHQYGNSPRVRINGHVAARFPFIPLPLDYILPELLKNAMRATMESHLDTPYNVPDVVVTIANNDTDFVIRISDRGGGIPHSILDQVMHYHFSTAEQSAQDPRMSNLFNNITNSGPQSGPMHG
;
A
#
# COMPACT_ATOMS: atom_id res chain seq x y z
N LEU A 1 -28.54 9.04 -55.62
CA LEU A 1 -28.33 9.39 -54.20
C LEU A 1 -28.27 8.10 -53.39
N GLY A 2 -27.15 7.85 -52.69
CA GLY A 2 -27.07 6.89 -51.59
C GLY A 2 -26.35 5.56 -51.85
N ASN A 3 -25.02 5.58 -52.09
CA ASN A 3 -24.17 4.39 -51.90
C ASN A 3 -23.83 4.27 -50.41
N GLY A 4 -24.32 3.22 -49.76
CA GLY A 4 -24.02 2.91 -48.36
C GLY A 4 -22.65 2.26 -48.20
N PHE A 5 -21.65 3.05 -47.81
CA PHE A 5 -20.38 2.54 -47.27
C PHE A 5 -20.64 1.94 -45.88
N ARG A 6 -20.70 0.60 -45.79
CA ARG A 6 -20.67 -0.11 -44.50
C ARG A 6 -19.23 -0.15 -43.97
N SER A 7 -19.05 0.37 -42.76
CA SER A 7 -17.82 0.41 -41.98
C SER A 7 -17.26 -1.00 -41.70
N THR A 8 -16.31 -1.45 -42.52
CA THR A 8 -15.59 -2.73 -42.32
C THR A 8 -14.33 -2.59 -41.45
N SER A 9 -13.89 -1.36 -41.17
CA SER A 9 -12.64 -1.06 -40.44
C SER A 9 -12.73 -1.14 -38.91
N SER A 10 -13.94 -1.08 -38.32
CA SER A 10 -14.11 -1.17 -36.86
C SER A 10 -14.15 -2.61 -36.35
N MET A 11 -14.59 -3.58 -37.17
CA MET A 11 -14.58 -4.99 -36.79
C MET A 11 -13.19 -5.60 -36.90
N SER A 12 -12.36 -5.18 -37.86
CA SER A 12 -10.98 -5.68 -37.99
C SER A 12 -10.11 -5.26 -36.79
N SER A 13 -10.24 -4.02 -36.30
CA SER A 13 -9.48 -3.51 -35.16
C SER A 13 -9.82 -4.20 -33.84
N HIS A 14 -11.10 -4.50 -33.59
CA HIS A 14 -11.51 -5.30 -32.42
C HIS A 14 -10.96 -6.73 -32.47
N THR A 15 -10.93 -7.33 -33.65
CA THR A 15 -10.42 -8.70 -33.85
C THR A 15 -8.90 -8.76 -33.71
N GLU A 16 -8.21 -7.71 -34.17
CA GLU A 16 -6.75 -7.56 -34.07
C GLU A 16 -6.30 -7.33 -32.62
N LEU A 17 -7.00 -6.47 -31.86
CA LEU A 17 -6.78 -6.29 -30.42
C LEU A 17 -7.04 -7.58 -29.62
N ALA A 18 -8.07 -8.36 -29.99
CA ALA A 18 -8.35 -9.65 -29.37
C ALA A 18 -7.26 -10.69 -29.70
N ARG A 19 -6.70 -10.65 -30.91
CA ARG A 19 -5.60 -11.52 -31.35
C ARG A 19 -4.27 -11.16 -30.69
N GLU A 20 -3.97 -9.89 -30.51
CA GLU A 20 -2.80 -9.41 -29.74
C GLU A 20 -2.92 -9.76 -28.26
N ARG A 21 -4.11 -9.60 -27.67
CA ARG A 21 -4.42 -10.11 -26.33
C ARG A 21 -4.15 -11.61 -26.22
N SER A 22 -4.62 -12.39 -27.18
CA SER A 22 -4.43 -13.85 -27.19
C SER A 22 -2.96 -14.24 -27.34
N LYS A 23 -2.19 -13.59 -28.24
CA LYS A 23 -0.74 -13.82 -28.38
C LYS A 23 0.04 -13.44 -27.12
N THR A 24 -0.33 -12.34 -26.46
CA THR A 24 0.27 -11.90 -25.20
C THR A 24 0.00 -12.91 -24.09
N VAL A 25 -1.24 -13.43 -24.03
CA VAL A 25 -1.67 -14.47 -23.08
C VAL A 25 -0.97 -15.82 -23.34
N THR A 26 -0.71 -16.20 -24.59
CA THR A 26 0.04 -17.45 -24.88
C THR A 26 1.53 -17.31 -24.56
N SER A 27 2.18 -16.17 -24.87
CA SER A 27 3.59 -15.91 -24.49
C SER A 27 3.79 -15.81 -22.97
N PHE A 28 2.69 -15.62 -22.23
CA PHE A 28 2.68 -15.46 -20.79
C PHE A 28 2.81 -16.79 -20.04
N TYR A 29 2.32 -17.90 -20.58
CA TYR A 29 2.46 -19.22 -19.96
C TYR A 29 3.80 -19.92 -20.26
N ASN A 30 4.44 -19.57 -21.37
CA ASN A 30 5.70 -20.19 -21.79
C ASN A 30 6.91 -19.32 -21.44
N GLN A 31 7.29 -19.27 -20.15
CA GLN A 31 8.50 -18.58 -19.70
C GLN A 31 9.30 -19.42 -18.71
N SER A 32 10.15 -20.29 -19.23
CA SER A 32 11.00 -21.22 -18.46
C SER A 32 11.87 -20.54 -17.41
N ALA A 33 12.34 -19.32 -17.65
CA ALA A 33 13.17 -18.57 -16.70
C ALA A 33 12.42 -18.13 -15.42
N ILE A 34 11.12 -17.84 -15.55
CA ILE A 34 10.26 -17.50 -14.40
C ILE A 34 9.97 -18.77 -13.60
N ASP A 35 9.65 -19.86 -14.29
CA ASP A 35 9.32 -21.13 -13.64
C ASP A 35 10.52 -21.69 -12.86
N ALA A 36 11.72 -21.67 -13.45
CA ALA A 36 12.97 -22.06 -12.77
C ALA A 36 13.31 -21.17 -11.56
N SER A 37 12.86 -19.92 -11.55
CA SER A 37 13.05 -19.01 -10.41
C SER A 37 11.96 -19.18 -9.34
N ALA A 38 10.75 -19.59 -9.73
CA ALA A 38 9.60 -19.83 -8.86
C ALA A 38 9.61 -21.21 -8.18
N GLU A 39 10.50 -22.11 -8.57
CA GLU A 39 10.74 -23.38 -7.86
C GLU A 39 11.68 -23.22 -6.67
N LYS A 40 12.47 -22.14 -6.63
CA LYS A 40 13.42 -21.89 -5.54
C LYS A 40 12.68 -21.48 -4.27
N PRO A 41 13.03 -22.02 -3.09
CA PRO A 41 12.41 -21.61 -1.84
C PRO A 41 12.75 -20.16 -1.50
N SER A 42 11.76 -19.38 -1.06
CA SER A 42 11.99 -18.01 -0.57
C SER A 42 12.49 -18.02 0.86
N VAL A 43 13.58 -17.32 1.16
CA VAL A 43 14.14 -17.26 2.52
C VAL A 43 13.47 -16.13 3.31
N ARG A 44 12.92 -16.41 4.49
CA ARG A 44 12.33 -15.35 5.34
C ARG A 44 13.43 -14.62 6.12
N LEU A 45 13.55 -13.31 5.93
CA LEU A 45 14.39 -12.48 6.80
C LEU A 45 13.68 -12.22 8.12
N THR A 46 14.45 -12.24 9.21
CA THR A 46 13.98 -11.75 10.50
C THR A 46 14.35 -10.27 10.67
N PRO A 47 13.59 -9.50 11.47
CA PRO A 47 13.96 -8.13 11.81
C PRO A 47 15.37 -8.03 12.43
N ALA A 48 15.78 -9.04 13.21
CA ALA A 48 17.12 -9.12 13.80
C ALA A 48 18.23 -9.20 12.73
N THR A 49 18.05 -10.05 11.71
CA THR A 49 18.99 -10.13 10.57
C THR A 49 19.05 -8.82 9.76
N MET A 50 17.95 -8.07 9.67
CA MET A 50 17.93 -6.76 9.01
C MET A 50 18.62 -5.68 9.84
N LEU A 51 18.44 -5.68 11.16
CA LEU A 51 19.08 -4.73 12.08
C LEU A 51 20.60 -4.94 12.20
N TYR A 52 21.05 -6.19 12.12
CA TYR A 52 22.47 -6.54 12.18
C TYR A 52 23.24 -6.18 10.89
N ALA A 53 22.52 -6.10 9.76
CA ALA A 53 23.10 -5.79 8.45
C ALA A 53 23.59 -4.34 8.29
N GLY A 54 23.50 -3.46 9.30
CA GLY A 54 23.84 -2.03 9.18
C GLY A 54 24.93 -1.49 10.09
N LYS A 55 25.69 -2.33 10.81
CA LYS A 55 26.60 -1.87 11.89
C LYS A 55 28.10 -2.13 11.69
N SER A 56 28.55 -2.59 10.52
CA SER A 56 29.98 -2.83 10.29
C SER A 56 30.66 -1.64 9.58
N PRO A 57 31.76 -1.08 10.10
CA PRO A 57 32.47 0.04 9.46
C PRO A 57 33.11 -0.33 8.12
N ASP A 58 33.30 -1.63 7.82
CA ASP A 58 34.01 -2.11 6.63
C ASP A 58 33.17 -2.11 5.34
N GLY A 59 31.89 -1.71 5.40
CA GLY A 59 30.98 -1.71 4.23
C GLY A 59 30.67 -3.09 3.63
N GLN A 60 31.29 -4.18 4.13
CA GLN A 60 31.06 -5.56 3.70
C GLN A 60 29.62 -6.02 3.92
N HIS A 61 28.95 -5.43 4.92
CA HIS A 61 27.54 -5.66 5.20
C HIS A 61 26.63 -5.17 4.06
N ILE A 62 26.99 -4.06 3.40
CA ILE A 62 26.26 -3.51 2.24
C ILE A 62 26.38 -4.47 1.07
N LEU A 63 27.60 -4.96 0.79
CA LEU A 63 27.84 -5.91 -0.29
C LEU A 63 27.09 -7.23 -0.06
N SER A 64 27.12 -7.74 1.17
CA SER A 64 26.39 -8.96 1.54
C SER A 64 24.88 -8.78 1.41
N SER A 65 24.36 -7.61 1.80
CA SER A 65 22.94 -7.25 1.62
C SER A 65 22.56 -7.11 0.15
N ALA A 66 23.41 -6.48 -0.66
CA ALA A 66 23.19 -6.31 -2.10
C ALA A 66 23.16 -7.66 -2.84
N ARG A 67 24.10 -8.56 -2.51
CA ARG A 67 24.11 -9.94 -3.05
C ARG A 67 22.89 -10.74 -2.62
N TYR A 68 22.45 -10.58 -1.37
CA TYR A 68 21.23 -11.20 -0.88
C TYR A 68 20.00 -10.73 -1.65
N LEU A 69 19.84 -9.41 -1.83
CA LEU A 69 18.72 -8.83 -2.59
C LEU A 69 18.74 -9.26 -4.06
N HIS A 70 19.90 -9.29 -4.70
CA HIS A 70 20.05 -9.75 -6.09
C HIS A 70 19.61 -11.20 -6.27
N LYS A 71 19.90 -12.07 -5.28
CA LYS A 71 19.45 -13.47 -5.29
C LYS A 71 17.95 -13.63 -4.99
N GLU A 72 17.41 -12.85 -4.07
CA GLU A 72 16.06 -13.06 -3.50
C GLU A 72 14.94 -12.31 -4.21
N LEU A 73 15.19 -11.10 -4.73
CA LEU A 73 14.15 -10.31 -5.40
C LEU A 73 13.57 -11.04 -6.63
N PRO A 74 14.37 -11.67 -7.52
CA PRO A 74 13.82 -12.41 -8.65
C PRO A 74 12.94 -13.59 -8.21
N VAL A 75 13.31 -14.31 -7.15
CA VAL A 75 12.55 -15.46 -6.62
C VAL A 75 11.20 -14.99 -6.07
N ARG A 76 11.17 -13.92 -5.29
CA ARG A 76 9.92 -13.37 -4.72
C ARG A 76 8.97 -12.86 -5.80
N ILE A 77 9.51 -12.21 -6.83
CA ILE A 77 8.72 -11.74 -7.98
C ILE A 77 8.19 -12.93 -8.78
N ALA A 78 9.00 -13.96 -9.00
CA ALA A 78 8.57 -15.17 -9.69
C ALA A 78 7.42 -15.90 -8.96
N HIS A 79 7.50 -16.00 -7.63
CA HIS A 79 6.38 -16.51 -6.81
C HIS A 79 5.11 -15.66 -6.96
N ARG A 80 5.24 -14.32 -6.96
CA ARG A 80 4.09 -13.44 -7.15
C ARG A 80 3.45 -13.61 -8.53
N ILE A 81 4.26 -13.73 -9.59
CA ILE A 81 3.79 -14.00 -10.96
C ILE A 81 3.08 -15.35 -11.04
N LYS A 82 3.63 -16.40 -10.39
CA LYS A 82 2.99 -17.72 -10.30
C LYS A 82 1.63 -17.65 -9.58
N GLY A 83 1.52 -16.86 -8.51
CA GLY A 83 0.24 -16.59 -7.84
C GLY A 83 -0.79 -15.94 -8.77
N PHE A 84 -0.37 -14.98 -9.59
CA PHE A 84 -1.25 -14.36 -10.59
C PHE A 84 -1.66 -15.34 -11.72
N ARG A 85 -0.77 -16.27 -12.11
CA ARG A 85 -1.11 -17.35 -13.06
C ARG A 85 -2.13 -18.34 -12.52
N SER A 86 -2.16 -18.56 -11.20
CA SER A 86 -3.13 -19.44 -10.56
C SER A 86 -4.50 -18.81 -10.30
N LEU A 87 -4.70 -17.53 -10.62
CA LEU A 87 -6.00 -16.89 -10.46
C LEU A 87 -7.03 -17.48 -11.45
N PRO A 88 -8.32 -17.52 -11.07
CA PRO A 88 -9.39 -17.89 -11.99
C PRO A 88 -9.31 -17.09 -13.29
N PHE A 89 -9.48 -17.78 -14.42
CA PHE A 89 -9.30 -17.20 -15.76
C PHE A 89 -10.08 -15.89 -15.97
N ILE A 90 -11.33 -15.84 -15.48
CA ILE A 90 -12.18 -14.65 -15.58
C ILE A 90 -11.59 -13.42 -14.87
N ILE A 91 -10.87 -13.61 -13.76
CA ILE A 91 -10.18 -12.54 -13.02
C ILE A 91 -8.88 -12.17 -13.76
N GLY A 92 -8.16 -13.16 -14.28
CA GLY A 92 -6.93 -12.97 -15.04
C GLY A 92 -7.11 -12.17 -16.34
N CYS A 93 -8.32 -12.17 -16.93
CA CYS A 93 -8.65 -11.42 -18.14
C CYS A 93 -9.02 -9.95 -17.89
N ASN A 94 -9.14 -9.50 -16.63
CA ASN A 94 -9.46 -8.10 -16.34
C ASN A 94 -8.32 -7.18 -16.83
N PRO A 95 -8.61 -6.11 -17.59
CA PRO A 95 -7.58 -5.25 -18.19
C PRO A 95 -6.67 -4.56 -17.17
N THR A 96 -7.17 -4.22 -15.98
CA THR A 96 -6.39 -3.60 -14.89
C THR A 96 -5.41 -4.61 -14.28
N ILE A 97 -5.87 -5.85 -14.04
CA ILE A 97 -5.04 -6.94 -13.55
C ILE A 97 -4.00 -7.35 -14.61
N LEU A 98 -4.42 -7.36 -15.87
CA LEU A 98 -3.54 -7.56 -17.02
C LEU A 98 -2.47 -6.47 -17.10
N GLN A 99 -2.81 -5.21 -16.87
CA GLN A 99 -1.84 -4.12 -16.90
C GLN A 99 -0.79 -4.25 -15.79
N VAL A 100 -1.21 -4.53 -14.56
CA VAL A 100 -0.31 -4.69 -13.41
C VAL A 100 0.60 -5.91 -13.58
N CYS A 101 0.09 -7.05 -14.01
CA CYS A 101 0.89 -8.27 -14.07
C CYS A 101 1.63 -8.45 -15.40
N TYR A 102 1.10 -7.94 -16.51
CA TYR A 102 1.50 -8.34 -17.86
C TYR A 102 2.11 -7.21 -18.68
N ARG A 103 1.78 -5.94 -18.40
CA ARG A 103 2.13 -4.85 -19.32
C ARG A 103 3.33 -4.01 -18.91
N LEU A 104 3.63 -3.77 -17.62
CA LEU A 104 4.72 -2.83 -17.28
C LEU A 104 5.62 -3.12 -16.06
N PRO A 105 5.19 -3.51 -14.85
CA PRO A 105 6.11 -3.56 -13.72
C PRO A 105 6.74 -4.93 -13.46
N TYR A 106 5.98 -6.00 -13.20
CA TYR A 106 6.60 -7.23 -12.66
C TYR A 106 7.47 -7.99 -13.67
N LYS A 107 7.02 -8.14 -14.92
CA LYS A 107 7.81 -8.77 -15.98
C LYS A 107 9.03 -7.92 -16.35
N LEU A 108 8.85 -6.60 -16.46
CA LEU A 108 9.96 -5.68 -16.74
C LEU A 108 10.97 -5.69 -15.60
N VAL A 109 10.52 -5.60 -14.35
CA VAL A 109 11.36 -5.67 -13.16
C VAL A 109 12.07 -7.02 -13.08
N PHE A 110 11.42 -8.14 -13.37
CA PHE A 110 12.08 -9.44 -13.41
C PHE A 110 13.17 -9.47 -14.50
N CYS A 111 12.86 -9.06 -15.72
CA CYS A 111 13.84 -8.98 -16.80
C CYS A 111 14.99 -8.02 -16.44
N LEU A 112 14.70 -6.87 -15.84
CA LEU A 112 15.72 -5.92 -15.40
C LEU A 112 16.61 -6.57 -14.32
N LEU A 113 16.02 -7.17 -13.28
CA LEU A 113 16.76 -7.79 -12.18
C LEU A 113 17.64 -8.96 -12.64
N VAL A 114 17.17 -9.78 -13.59
CA VAL A 114 17.95 -10.89 -14.15
C VAL A 114 19.09 -10.38 -15.04
N ASN A 115 18.90 -9.26 -15.74
CA ASN A 115 19.93 -8.65 -16.58
C ASN A 115 20.88 -7.70 -15.83
N ILE A 116 20.67 -7.47 -14.52
CA ILE A 116 21.60 -6.70 -13.70
C ILE A 116 22.88 -7.53 -13.51
N PRO A 117 24.06 -7.00 -13.90
CA PRO A 117 25.31 -7.69 -13.69
C PRO A 117 25.54 -7.93 -12.18
N PRO A 118 26.19 -9.03 -11.81
CA PRO A 118 26.44 -9.37 -10.41
C PRO A 118 27.17 -8.23 -9.69
N VAL A 119 26.81 -8.02 -8.42
CA VAL A 119 27.35 -6.93 -7.61
C VAL A 119 28.82 -7.21 -7.27
N TYR A 120 29.72 -6.36 -7.78
CA TYR A 120 31.16 -6.40 -7.50
C TYR A 120 31.57 -5.32 -6.51
N PHE A 121 32.64 -5.59 -5.76
CA PHE A 121 33.26 -4.64 -4.83
C PHE A 121 34.44 -3.97 -5.52
N PHE A 122 34.46 -2.64 -5.60
CA PHE A 122 35.66 -1.90 -5.99
C PHE A 122 36.36 -1.40 -4.73
N VAL A 123 37.53 -1.98 -4.45
CA VAL A 123 38.36 -1.71 -3.25
C VAL A 123 38.90 -0.27 -3.24
N GLU A 124 39.11 0.34 -4.40
CA GLU A 124 39.82 1.63 -4.52
C GLU A 124 39.11 2.87 -3.92
N LYS A 125 37.81 2.79 -3.59
CA LYS A 125 37.05 3.99 -3.16
C LYS A 125 36.15 3.82 -1.93
N ASN A 126 36.16 2.68 -1.24
CA ASN A 126 35.19 2.38 -0.17
C ASN A 126 33.72 2.65 -0.60
N GLN A 127 33.39 2.42 -1.88
CA GLN A 127 32.06 2.70 -2.45
C GLN A 127 31.51 1.44 -3.15
N VAL A 128 30.27 1.08 -2.83
CA VAL A 128 29.51 0.02 -3.52
C VAL A 128 28.71 0.68 -4.63
N THR A 129 29.12 0.47 -5.89
CA THR A 129 28.36 0.96 -7.05
C THR A 129 27.38 -0.11 -7.51
N MET A 130 26.09 0.11 -7.27
CA MET A 130 25.00 -0.67 -7.86
C MET A 130 24.63 -0.06 -9.23
N PRO A 131 24.48 -0.84 -10.31
CA PRO A 131 24.02 -0.30 -11.59
C PRO A 131 22.50 -0.08 -11.58
N GLY A 132 22.05 1.16 -11.75
CA GLY A 132 20.63 1.53 -11.95
C GLY A 132 19.81 1.74 -10.66
N PRO A 133 18.51 2.10 -10.77
CA PRO A 133 17.71 2.77 -9.74
C PRO A 133 17.23 1.84 -8.62
N LEU A 134 18.09 0.91 -8.19
CA LEU A 134 17.88 0.13 -6.98
C LEU A 134 18.23 1.02 -5.80
N MET A 135 17.21 1.81 -5.46
CA MET A 135 17.10 2.79 -4.38
C MET A 135 18.00 2.54 -3.16
N ASN A 136 18.48 3.67 -2.64
CA ASN A 136 18.73 3.94 -1.24
C ASN A 136 17.56 3.42 -0.38
N VAL A 137 17.55 2.13 -0.03
CA VAL A 137 16.64 1.61 0.98
C VAL A 137 17.34 1.77 2.32
N GLN A 138 17.38 3.01 2.80
CA GLN A 138 17.61 3.26 4.22
C GLN A 138 16.36 2.71 4.95
N LEU A 139 16.29 1.39 5.13
CA LEU A 139 15.19 0.67 5.77
C LEU A 139 14.97 1.12 7.21
N LEU A 140 15.99 1.73 7.81
CA LEU A 140 16.02 2.12 9.20
C LEU A 140 16.21 3.64 9.27
N LYS A 141 15.12 4.34 9.61
CA LYS A 141 15.26 5.67 10.22
C LYS A 141 15.95 5.49 11.58
N PRO A 142 16.82 6.43 12.01
CA PRO A 142 17.34 6.42 13.38
C PRO A 142 16.17 6.36 14.36
N LEU A 143 16.38 5.80 15.56
CA LEU A 143 15.39 5.64 16.65
C LEU A 143 14.46 6.85 16.78
N THR A 144 13.39 6.91 15.99
CA THR A 144 12.42 8.00 16.07
C THR A 144 11.49 7.64 17.20
N PRO A 145 11.22 8.56 18.14
CA PRO A 145 10.19 8.33 19.13
C PRO A 145 8.87 8.04 18.40
N ALA A 146 8.28 6.87 18.66
CA ALA A 146 6.96 6.48 18.15
C ALA A 146 5.87 7.58 18.29
N PRO A 147 5.85 8.40 19.36
CA PRO A 147 4.91 9.52 19.47
C PRO A 147 5.04 10.56 18.37
N SER A 148 6.25 10.88 17.90
CA SER A 148 6.42 11.94 16.88
C SER A 148 5.80 11.56 15.55
N LEU A 149 5.87 10.28 15.17
CA LEU A 149 5.15 9.77 14.00
C LEU A 149 3.64 9.80 14.23
N LEU A 150 3.19 9.38 15.42
CA LEU A 150 1.77 9.40 15.74
C LEU A 150 1.19 10.83 15.70
N PHE A 151 1.88 11.82 16.27
CA PHE A 151 1.50 13.23 16.19
C PHE A 151 1.42 13.74 14.75
N TYR A 152 2.37 13.34 13.89
CA TYR A 152 2.35 13.70 12.48
C TYR A 152 1.12 13.12 11.76
N PHE A 153 0.84 11.83 11.95
CA PHE A 153 -0.32 11.20 11.33
C PHE A 153 -1.64 11.71 11.89
N THR A 154 -1.74 11.98 13.19
CA THR A 154 -2.96 12.56 13.77
C THR A 154 -3.22 13.93 13.18
N PHE A 155 -2.21 14.79 13.07
CA PHE A 155 -2.36 16.12 12.49
C PHE A 155 -2.76 16.06 11.01
N SER A 156 -2.14 15.18 10.23
CA SER A 156 -2.49 15.01 8.81
C SER A 156 -3.92 14.52 8.62
N ASN A 157 -4.39 13.57 9.43
CA ASN A 157 -5.75 13.03 9.33
C ASN A 157 -6.81 14.01 9.84
N GLN A 158 -6.50 14.79 10.88
CA GLN A 158 -7.40 15.85 11.35
C GLN A 158 -7.66 16.88 10.25
N ARG A 159 -6.63 17.30 9.51
CA ARG A 159 -6.80 18.24 8.38
C ARG A 159 -7.68 17.69 7.26
N LEU A 160 -7.55 16.40 6.95
CA LEU A 160 -8.41 15.73 5.96
C LEU A 160 -9.87 15.67 6.45
N CYS A 161 -10.06 15.35 7.73
CA CYS A 161 -11.37 15.31 8.37
C CYS A 161 -12.02 16.69 8.43
N GLU A 162 -11.28 17.74 8.82
CA GLU A 162 -11.75 19.13 8.83
C GLU A 162 -12.15 19.60 7.43
N HIS A 163 -11.37 19.24 6.41
CA HIS A 163 -11.71 19.57 5.02
C HIS A 163 -13.01 18.88 4.57
N GLN A 164 -13.26 17.65 5.01
CA GLN A 164 -14.44 16.88 4.58
C GLN A 164 -15.70 17.19 5.39
N TYR A 165 -15.59 17.37 6.71
CA TYR A 165 -16.72 17.49 7.63
C TYR A 165 -16.82 18.87 8.32
N GLY A 166 -15.89 19.79 8.04
CA GLY A 166 -15.82 21.10 8.68
C GLY A 166 -15.24 21.09 10.11
N ASN A 167 -15.09 19.91 10.72
CA ASN A 167 -14.46 19.73 12.03
C ASN A 167 -13.80 18.35 12.13
N SER A 168 -13.01 18.12 13.18
CA SER A 168 -12.38 16.82 13.46
C SER A 168 -12.31 16.54 14.96
N PRO A 169 -12.44 15.28 15.40
CA PRO A 169 -12.25 14.94 16.79
C PRO A 169 -10.80 15.17 17.24
N ARG A 170 -10.64 15.61 18.48
CA ARG A 170 -9.30 15.73 19.08
C ARG A 170 -8.75 14.34 19.33
N VAL A 171 -7.45 14.17 19.11
CA VAL A 171 -6.77 12.91 19.41
C VAL A 171 -5.98 13.05 20.71
N ARG A 172 -6.32 12.24 21.72
CA ARG A 172 -5.60 12.19 23.00
C ARG A 172 -4.70 10.96 23.04
N ILE A 173 -3.41 11.17 23.23
CA ILE A 173 -2.41 10.10 23.29
C ILE A 173 -2.03 9.85 24.77
N ASN A 174 -2.14 8.60 25.23
CA ASN A 174 -1.79 8.21 26.60
C ASN A 174 -0.96 6.91 26.65
N GLY A 175 -0.48 6.55 27.85
CA GLY A 175 0.38 5.38 28.08
C GLY A 175 1.88 5.71 27.98
N HIS A 176 2.66 4.82 27.37
CA HIS A 176 4.12 4.91 27.29
C HIS A 176 4.59 5.89 26.20
N VAL A 177 4.23 7.17 26.33
CA VAL A 177 4.56 8.23 25.36
C VAL A 177 6.05 8.57 25.29
N ALA A 178 6.88 8.05 26.19
CA ALA A 178 8.34 8.20 26.13
C ALA A 178 9.05 6.94 25.62
N ALA A 179 8.31 5.88 25.26
CA ALA A 179 8.90 4.63 24.81
C ALA A 179 9.69 4.82 23.52
N ARG A 180 10.91 4.28 23.52
CA ARG A 180 11.81 4.24 22.37
C ARG A 180 12.27 2.80 22.19
N PHE A 181 12.02 2.26 21.01
CA PHE A 181 12.46 0.92 20.65
C PHE A 181 12.83 0.90 19.16
N PRO A 182 13.69 -0.03 18.72
CA PRO A 182 13.98 -0.22 17.31
C PRO A 182 12.76 -0.80 16.59
N PHE A 183 12.24 -0.11 15.58
CA PHE A 183 11.16 -0.61 14.73
C PHE A 183 11.37 -0.22 13.26
N ILE A 184 10.68 -0.92 12.37
CA ILE A 184 10.62 -0.58 10.94
C ILE A 184 9.43 0.37 10.76
N PRO A 185 9.62 1.62 10.28
CA PRO A 185 8.53 2.60 10.20
C PRO A 185 7.51 2.30 9.10
N LEU A 186 7.91 1.63 8.01
CA LEU A 186 7.05 1.45 6.85
C LEU A 186 5.67 0.84 7.17
N PRO A 187 5.53 -0.23 7.98
CA PRO A 187 4.23 -0.76 8.34
C PRO A 187 3.36 0.25 9.12
N LEU A 188 3.95 1.04 10.01
CA LEU A 188 3.21 2.04 10.78
C LEU A 188 2.75 3.21 9.90
N ASP A 189 3.55 3.61 8.91
CA ASP A 189 3.22 4.68 7.97
C ASP A 189 1.98 4.34 7.13
N TYR A 190 1.70 3.05 6.89
CA TYR A 190 0.47 2.60 6.22
C TYR A 190 -0.67 2.34 7.21
N ILE A 191 -0.43 1.63 8.32
CA ILE A 191 -1.51 1.17 9.21
C ILE A 191 -2.14 2.32 10.00
N LEU A 192 -1.32 3.22 10.55
CA LEU A 192 -1.82 4.28 11.43
C LEU A 192 -2.79 5.26 10.74
N PRO A 193 -2.48 5.83 9.56
CA PRO A 193 -3.41 6.74 8.91
C PRO A 193 -4.73 6.06 8.53
N GLU A 194 -4.71 4.80 8.08
CA GLU A 194 -5.93 4.07 7.73
C GLU A 194 -6.86 3.88 8.92
N LEU A 195 -6.31 3.45 10.07
CA LEU A 195 -7.10 3.29 11.29
C LEU A 195 -7.61 4.64 11.84
N LEU A 196 -6.79 5.70 11.76
CA LEU A 196 -7.18 7.03 12.19
C LEU A 196 -8.29 7.62 11.30
N LYS A 197 -8.21 7.46 9.98
CA LYS A 197 -9.30 7.86 9.06
C LYS A 197 -10.60 7.18 9.44
N ASN A 198 -10.57 5.87 9.68
CA ASN A 198 -11.77 5.09 10.02
C ASN A 198 -12.37 5.54 11.36
N ALA A 199 -11.54 5.74 12.39
CA ALA A 199 -11.96 6.24 13.70
C ALA A 199 -12.58 7.65 13.63
N MET A 200 -11.92 8.57 12.93
CA MET A 200 -12.41 9.95 12.76
C MET A 200 -13.72 9.97 11.96
N ARG A 201 -13.78 9.22 10.87
CA ARG A 201 -14.96 9.06 10.04
C ARG A 201 -16.17 8.58 10.85
N ALA A 202 -16.02 7.45 11.55
CA ALA A 202 -17.11 6.88 12.34
C ALA A 202 -17.59 7.87 13.42
N THR A 203 -16.66 8.59 14.04
CA THR A 203 -16.98 9.62 15.04
C THR A 203 -17.77 10.78 14.45
N MET A 204 -17.38 11.30 13.29
CA MET A 204 -18.09 12.40 12.63
C MET A 204 -19.46 11.98 12.10
N GLU A 205 -19.55 10.82 11.42
CA GLU A 205 -20.79 10.32 10.82
C GLU A 205 -21.85 9.92 11.88
N SER A 206 -21.42 9.54 13.09
CA SER A 206 -22.35 9.26 14.20
C SER A 206 -22.82 10.49 14.97
N HIS A 207 -22.18 11.66 14.76
CA HIS A 207 -22.47 12.91 15.46
C HIS A 207 -22.81 14.06 14.49
N LEU A 208 -23.56 13.75 13.42
CA LEU A 208 -23.95 14.74 12.40
C LEU A 208 -24.79 15.90 12.97
N ASP A 209 -25.53 15.68 14.06
CA ASP A 209 -26.35 16.71 14.71
C ASP A 209 -25.50 17.66 15.59
N THR A 210 -24.32 17.23 16.03
CA THR A 210 -23.41 18.01 16.87
C THR A 210 -21.98 18.01 16.33
N PRO A 211 -21.75 18.48 15.08
CA PRO A 211 -20.46 18.36 14.42
C PRO A 211 -19.36 19.18 15.12
N TYR A 212 -19.73 20.21 15.88
CA TYR A 212 -18.80 21.06 16.64
C TYR A 212 -18.38 20.48 18.00
N ASN A 213 -19.11 19.46 18.49
CA ASN A 213 -18.85 18.83 19.79
C ASN A 213 -18.87 17.31 19.64
N VAL A 214 -17.75 16.78 19.14
CA VAL A 214 -17.54 15.35 18.92
C VAL A 214 -16.58 14.77 19.96
N PRO A 215 -16.76 13.50 20.37
CA PRO A 215 -15.90 12.87 21.36
C PRO A 215 -14.47 12.66 20.84
N ASP A 216 -13.49 12.75 21.76
CA ASP A 216 -12.08 12.54 21.44
C ASP A 216 -11.78 11.08 21.03
N VAL A 217 -10.92 10.91 20.03
CA VAL A 217 -10.27 9.62 19.73
C VAL A 217 -9.10 9.44 20.68
N VAL A 218 -9.06 8.32 21.39
CA VAL A 218 -8.02 8.02 22.38
C VAL A 218 -7.05 6.99 21.82
N VAL A 219 -5.76 7.32 21.79
CA VAL A 219 -4.69 6.41 21.38
C VAL A 219 -3.84 6.03 22.58
N THR A 220 -3.84 4.75 22.96
CA THR A 220 -3.05 4.21 24.06
C THR A 220 -1.85 3.46 23.53
N ILE A 221 -0.66 3.85 23.98
CA ILE A 221 0.60 3.17 23.67
C ILE A 221 1.01 2.31 24.86
N ALA A 222 1.11 1.00 24.64
CA ALA A 222 1.65 0.06 25.60
C ALA A 222 2.92 -0.59 25.03
N ASN A 223 4.01 -0.52 25.78
CA ASN A 223 5.30 -1.09 25.40
C ASN A 223 5.72 -2.10 26.47
N ASN A 224 5.78 -3.36 26.09
CA ASN A 224 6.28 -4.47 26.92
C ASN A 224 7.55 -5.04 26.28
N ASP A 225 8.25 -5.92 27.00
CA ASP A 225 9.48 -6.56 26.49
C ASP A 225 9.21 -7.50 25.30
N THR A 226 7.98 -8.02 25.19
CA THR A 226 7.56 -8.92 24.11
C THR A 226 6.85 -8.20 22.98
N ASP A 227 5.92 -7.31 23.32
CA ASP A 227 4.94 -6.76 22.40
C ASP A 227 4.83 -5.24 22.51
N PHE A 228 4.60 -4.63 21.35
CA PHE A 228 4.27 -3.22 21.23
C PHE A 228 2.84 -3.09 20.72
N VAL A 229 1.99 -2.44 21.51
CA VAL A 229 0.55 -2.31 21.25
C VAL A 229 0.17 -0.85 21.12
N ILE A 230 -0.45 -0.51 19.99
CA ILE A 230 -1.14 0.76 19.78
C ILE A 230 -2.63 0.45 19.74
N ARG A 231 -3.38 0.94 20.74
CA ARG A 231 -4.83 0.86 20.77
C ARG A 231 -5.43 2.19 20.37
N ILE A 232 -6.22 2.21 19.30
CA ILE A 232 -7.01 3.38 18.89
C ILE A 232 -8.46 3.11 19.32
N SER A 233 -9.04 4.04 20.05
CA SER A 233 -10.40 3.92 20.58
C SER A 233 -11.20 5.16 20.22
N ASP A 234 -12.25 4.97 19.44
CA ASP A 234 -13.20 6.00 19.05
C ASP A 234 -14.55 5.83 19.79
N ARG A 235 -15.46 6.76 19.54
CA ARG A 235 -16.85 6.74 20.02
C ARG A 235 -17.83 6.88 18.85
N GLY A 236 -17.51 6.25 17.72
CA GLY A 236 -18.23 6.37 16.46
C GLY A 236 -19.44 5.46 16.26
N GLY A 237 -20.08 5.00 17.34
CA GLY A 237 -21.24 4.09 17.28
C GLY A 237 -20.90 2.60 17.12
N GLY A 238 -19.66 2.25 16.81
CA GLY A 238 -19.19 0.86 16.71
C GLY A 238 -19.59 0.15 15.42
N ILE A 239 -19.20 -1.13 15.30
CA ILE A 239 -19.45 -1.95 14.11
C ILE A 239 -20.64 -2.89 14.40
N PRO A 240 -21.72 -2.87 13.59
CA PRO A 240 -22.85 -3.77 13.79
C PRO A 240 -22.42 -5.23 13.57
N HIS A 241 -22.96 -6.14 14.39
CA HIS A 241 -22.60 -7.56 14.37
C HIS A 241 -22.81 -8.24 13.02
N SER A 242 -23.76 -7.76 12.20
CA SER A 242 -24.05 -8.31 10.86
C SER A 242 -22.93 -8.10 9.84
N ILE A 243 -22.08 -7.07 10.03
CA ILE A 243 -20.99 -6.74 9.09
C ILE A 243 -19.60 -7.06 9.66
N LEU A 244 -19.51 -7.52 10.91
CA LEU A 244 -18.24 -7.70 11.61
C LEU A 244 -17.29 -8.65 10.88
N ASP A 245 -17.81 -9.72 10.29
CA ASP A 245 -17.00 -10.67 9.51
C ASP A 245 -16.58 -10.09 8.14
N GLN A 246 -17.32 -9.10 7.64
CA GLN A 246 -17.11 -8.52 6.31
C GLN A 246 -16.09 -7.39 6.31
N VAL A 247 -15.83 -6.73 7.45
CA VAL A 247 -14.92 -5.57 7.52
C VAL A 247 -13.48 -5.90 7.11
N MET A 248 -13.09 -7.18 7.17
CA MET A 248 -11.76 -7.65 6.76
C MET A 248 -11.68 -8.04 5.28
N HIS A 249 -12.80 -8.00 4.54
CA HIS A 249 -12.82 -8.29 3.10
C HIS A 249 -12.35 -7.08 2.29
N TYR A 250 -11.40 -7.29 1.37
CA TYR A 250 -10.76 -6.24 0.56
C TYR A 250 -11.68 -5.32 -0.24
N HIS A 251 -12.93 -5.70 -0.51
CA HIS A 251 -13.86 -4.89 -1.32
C HIS A 251 -15.08 -4.42 -0.53
N PHE A 252 -15.15 -4.76 0.76
CA PHE A 252 -16.23 -4.33 1.60
C PHE A 252 -15.94 -2.93 2.12
N SER A 253 -16.86 -1.98 1.86
CA SER A 253 -16.78 -0.62 2.40
C SER A 253 -18.18 -0.10 2.65
N THR A 254 -18.39 0.53 3.81
CA THR A 254 -19.66 1.21 4.14
C THR A 254 -19.71 2.63 3.56
N ALA A 255 -18.69 3.03 2.79
CA ALA A 255 -18.48 4.42 2.42
C ALA A 255 -19.58 5.04 1.56
N GLU A 256 -20.12 4.24 0.64
CA GLU A 256 -21.14 4.66 -0.33
C GLU A 256 -22.50 4.88 0.32
N GLN A 257 -22.83 4.10 1.37
CA GLN A 257 -24.08 4.24 2.11
C GLN A 257 -24.10 5.55 2.90
N SER A 258 -22.98 5.93 3.52
CA SER A 258 -22.85 7.22 4.20
C SER A 258 -22.96 8.40 3.22
N ALA A 259 -22.38 8.28 2.01
CA ALA A 259 -22.43 9.33 0.97
C ALA A 259 -23.84 9.67 0.48
N GLN A 260 -24.79 8.76 0.65
CA GLN A 260 -26.19 8.93 0.26
C GLN A 260 -27.06 9.52 1.37
N ASP A 261 -26.53 9.75 2.58
CA ASP A 261 -27.28 10.36 3.68
C ASP A 261 -27.63 11.83 3.36
N PRO A 262 -28.93 12.20 3.28
CA PRO A 262 -29.36 13.57 2.99
C PRO A 262 -28.79 14.61 3.98
N ARG A 263 -28.48 14.21 5.21
CA ARG A 263 -27.88 15.10 6.22
C ARG A 263 -26.46 15.51 5.85
N MET A 264 -25.73 14.65 5.16
CA MET A 264 -24.38 14.95 4.68
C MET A 264 -24.43 15.88 3.45
N SER A 265 -25.46 15.76 2.60
CA SER A 265 -25.65 16.63 1.44
C SER A 265 -25.86 18.12 1.82
N ASN A 266 -26.48 18.40 2.96
CA ASN A 266 -26.64 19.77 3.48
C ASN A 266 -25.34 20.37 4.02
N LEU A 267 -24.44 19.56 4.58
CA LEU A 267 -23.09 19.98 4.97
C LEU A 267 -22.23 20.29 3.74
N PHE A 268 -22.33 19.47 2.69
CA PHE A 268 -21.64 19.71 1.42
C PHE A 268 -22.09 21.02 0.74
N ASN A 269 -23.40 21.29 0.68
CA ASN A 269 -23.92 22.49 0.01
C ASN A 269 -23.51 23.82 0.68
N ASN A 270 -23.24 23.82 1.98
CA ASN A 270 -22.77 25.01 2.70
C ASN A 270 -21.27 25.29 2.51
N ILE A 271 -20.49 24.33 2.01
CA ILE A 271 -19.02 24.43 1.88
C ILE A 271 -18.55 24.49 0.41
N THR A 272 -19.39 24.12 -0.57
CA THR A 272 -19.06 24.08 -2.00
C THR A 272 -18.82 25.43 -2.69
N ASN A 273 -18.75 26.55 -1.96
CA ASN A 273 -18.36 27.85 -2.54
C ASN A 273 -16.85 28.12 -2.56
N SER A 274 -16.00 27.19 -2.14
CA SER A 274 -14.56 27.36 -2.30
C SER A 274 -13.76 26.05 -2.42
N GLY A 275 -13.41 25.67 -3.65
CA GLY A 275 -12.23 24.83 -3.91
C GLY A 275 -12.47 23.41 -4.43
N PRO A 276 -11.44 22.80 -5.04
CA PRO A 276 -11.55 21.55 -5.79
C PRO A 276 -11.90 20.36 -4.88
N GLN A 277 -12.86 19.56 -5.33
CA GLN A 277 -13.38 18.37 -4.63
C GLN A 277 -12.24 17.44 -4.22
N SER A 278 -12.04 17.28 -2.91
CA SER A 278 -11.22 16.20 -2.37
C SER A 278 -12.01 14.88 -2.45
N GLY A 279 -11.38 13.83 -2.96
CA GLY A 279 -12.00 12.52 -3.14
C GLY A 279 -12.44 11.87 -1.82
N PRO A 280 -13.30 10.85 -1.87
CA PRO A 280 -13.85 10.22 -0.68
C PRO A 280 -12.75 9.60 0.18
N MET A 281 -12.89 9.68 1.51
CA MET A 281 -12.06 8.89 2.44
C MET A 281 -12.41 7.41 2.30
N HIS A 282 -11.75 6.75 1.35
CA HIS A 282 -11.65 5.30 1.30
C HIS A 282 -10.47 4.83 2.15
N GLY A 283 -10.68 3.72 2.85
CA GLY A 283 -9.70 2.86 3.50
C GLY A 283 -10.11 1.43 3.26
#